data_AF-A0A0G1Z9D7-F1
#
_entry.id   AF-A0A0G1Z9D7-F1
#
_cell.length_a   1.000
_cell.length_b   1.000
_cell.length_c   1.000
_cell.angle_alpha   90.00
_cell.angle_beta   90.00
_cell.angle_gamma   90.00
#
_symmetry.space_group_name_H-M   'P 1'
#
loop_
_entity.id
_entity.type
_entity.pdbx_description
1 polymer ?
#
loop_
_entity_poly.entity_id
_entity_poly.type
_entity_poly.pdbx_seq_one_letter_code
_entity_poly.pdbx_strand_id
1 'polypeptide(L)'
;MLKQVQHDKPIMLNTSLPPQKQNVNWVIVLHGIVIILIWASPFLFRWQLIIIVILLYFLQIIFLGDCILTRHQFDVKKRGVTFYYFILVKLGFAPDMYRVRFVADYIMPPVILGVALTWQLALNNLPLIF
;
A
#
# COMPACT_ATOMS: atom_id res chain seq x y z
N MET A 1 41.90 -36.80 2.96
CA MET A 1 40.67 -36.16 3.44
C MET A 1 40.50 -34.82 2.73
N LEU A 2 39.75 -34.79 1.63
CA LEU A 2 39.43 -33.55 0.90
C LEU A 2 37.97 -33.19 1.20
N LYS A 3 37.78 -32.06 1.88
CA LYS A 3 36.48 -31.51 2.28
C LYS A 3 35.84 -30.93 1.02
N GLN A 4 34.78 -31.55 0.51
CA GLN A 4 34.04 -31.01 -0.63
C GLN A 4 33.37 -29.70 -0.22
N VAL A 5 33.72 -28.65 -0.96
CA VAL A 5 33.09 -27.32 -0.88
C VAL A 5 31.73 -27.44 -1.57
N GLN A 6 30.65 -27.32 -0.79
CA GLN A 6 29.29 -27.21 -1.29
C GLN A 6 29.17 -25.90 -2.07
N HIS A 7 29.03 -26.02 -3.39
CA HIS A 7 28.65 -24.91 -4.26
C HIS A 7 27.24 -24.44 -3.89
N ASP A 8 27.13 -23.23 -3.37
CA ASP A 8 25.86 -22.54 -3.17
C ASP A 8 25.11 -22.46 -4.51
N LYS A 9 23.95 -23.12 -4.56
CA LYS A 9 23.03 -22.99 -5.71
C LYS A 9 22.59 -21.53 -5.80
N PRO A 10 22.57 -20.93 -7.01
CA PRO A 10 21.96 -19.62 -7.19
C PRO A 10 20.51 -19.72 -6.74
N ILE A 11 20.12 -18.86 -5.79
CA ILE A 11 18.74 -18.67 -5.38
C ILE A 11 18.01 -18.17 -6.64
N MET A 12 17.39 -19.09 -7.37
CA MET A 12 16.41 -18.78 -8.39
C MET A 12 15.25 -18.12 -7.65
N LEU A 13 15.29 -16.79 -7.55
CA LEU A 13 14.21 -15.98 -7.03
C LEU A 13 13.03 -16.23 -7.96
N ASN A 14 12.14 -17.13 -7.56
CA ASN A 14 10.95 -17.47 -8.33
C ASN A 14 10.02 -16.24 -8.32
N THR A 15 10.23 -15.35 -9.30
CA THR A 15 9.48 -14.11 -9.55
C THR A 15 8.07 -14.37 -10.09
N SER A 16 7.61 -15.62 -10.14
CA SER A 16 6.20 -15.88 -10.36
C SER A 16 5.43 -15.38 -9.14
N LEU A 17 4.63 -14.32 -9.33
CA LEU A 17 3.54 -13.99 -8.41
C LEU A 17 2.87 -15.30 -7.98
N PRO A 18 2.63 -15.54 -6.67
CA PRO A 18 1.89 -16.73 -6.26
C PRO A 18 0.56 -16.74 -7.03
N PRO A 19 0.07 -17.91 -7.49
CA PRO A 19 -1.16 -17.99 -8.28
C PRO A 19 -2.32 -17.48 -7.43
N GLN A 20 -2.59 -16.18 -7.53
CA GLN A 20 -3.70 -15.51 -6.88
C GLN A 20 -4.80 -15.30 -7.90
N LYS A 21 -5.98 -15.80 -7.56
CA LYS A 21 -7.20 -15.61 -8.32
C LYS A 21 -7.55 -14.13 -8.29
N GLN A 22 -7.21 -13.42 -9.36
CA GLN A 22 -7.58 -12.03 -9.54
C GLN A 22 -9.08 -11.95 -9.80
N ASN A 23 -9.81 -11.41 -8.83
CA ASN A 23 -11.22 -11.13 -9.02
C ASN A 23 -11.34 -9.69 -9.53
N VAL A 24 -11.86 -9.55 -10.75
CA VAL A 24 -12.45 -8.36 -11.38
C VAL A 24 -11.57 -7.10 -11.59
N ASN A 25 -11.40 -6.73 -12.87
CA ASN A 25 -10.69 -5.52 -13.33
C ASN A 25 -11.22 -4.22 -12.71
N TRP A 26 -12.50 -4.14 -12.35
CA TRP A 26 -13.09 -2.92 -11.79
C TRP A 26 -12.61 -2.62 -10.36
N VAL A 27 -12.31 -3.65 -9.55
CA VAL A 27 -11.81 -3.47 -8.17
C VAL A 27 -10.44 -2.82 -8.19
N ILE A 28 -9.58 -3.22 -9.15
CA ILE A 28 -8.26 -2.64 -9.37
C ILE A 28 -8.38 -1.15 -9.69
N VAL A 29 -9.30 -0.80 -10.60
CA VAL A 29 -9.54 0.60 -10.99
C VAL A 29 -10.06 1.40 -9.80
N LEU A 30 -11.06 0.88 -9.08
CA LEU A 30 -11.62 1.55 -7.90
C LEU A 30 -10.55 1.77 -6.83
N HIS A 31 -9.73 0.76 -6.54
CA HIS A 31 -8.64 0.88 -5.57
C HIS A 31 -7.61 1.93 -6.01
N GLY A 32 -7.27 1.97 -7.31
CA GLY A 32 -6.43 3.02 -7.88
C GLY A 32 -7.01 4.42 -7.69
N ILE A 33 -8.31 4.61 -7.94
CA ILE A 33 -9.01 5.89 -7.74
C ILE A 33 -8.95 6.31 -6.27
N VAL A 34 -9.22 5.39 -5.34
CA VAL A 34 -9.13 5.67 -3.90
C VAL A 34 -7.71 6.08 -3.49
N ILE A 35 -6.67 5.41 -4.00
CA ILE A 35 -5.28 5.78 -3.75
C ILE A 35 -4.98 7.18 -4.27
N ILE A 36 -5.40 7.52 -5.48
CA ILE A 36 -5.21 8.86 -6.06
C ILE A 36 -5.92 9.92 -5.20
N LEU A 37 -7.16 9.65 -4.76
CA LEU A 37 -7.89 10.55 -3.86
C LEU A 37 -7.19 10.74 -2.52
N ILE A 38 -6.60 9.68 -1.95
CA ILE A 38 -5.81 9.75 -0.73
C ILE A 38 -4.57 10.64 -0.92
N TRP A 39 -3.87 10.51 -2.04
CA TRP A 39 -2.72 11.38 -2.36
C TRP A 39 -3.12 12.83 -2.64
N ALA A 40 -4.30 13.06 -3.22
CA ALA A 40 -4.85 14.39 -3.42
C ALA A 40 -5.48 14.99 -2.14
N SER A 41 -5.71 14.18 -1.11
CA SER A 41 -6.42 14.58 0.10
C SER A 41 -5.86 15.81 0.83
N PRO A 42 -4.52 16.05 0.90
CA PRO A 42 -3.96 17.24 1.55
C PRO A 42 -4.45 18.57 0.97
N PHE A 43 -4.79 18.57 -0.33
CA PHE A 43 -5.25 19.75 -1.07
C PHE A 43 -6.78 19.84 -1.09
N LEU A 44 -7.44 18.69 -1.07
CA LEU A 44 -8.89 18.60 -1.18
C LEU A 44 -9.58 18.81 0.16
N PHE A 45 -9.14 18.17 1.25
CA PHE A 45 -9.89 18.08 2.51
C PHE A 45 -9.18 18.75 3.68
N ARG A 46 -9.94 19.20 4.69
CA ARG A 46 -9.40 19.61 6.00
C ARG A 46 -8.53 18.55 6.67
N TRP A 47 -7.42 18.99 7.29
CA TRP A 47 -6.50 18.11 8.03
C TRP A 47 -7.19 17.29 9.13
N GLN A 48 -8.24 17.82 9.79
CA GLN A 48 -8.99 17.06 10.80
C GLN A 48 -9.66 15.82 10.20
N LEU A 49 -10.21 15.94 8.99
CA LEU A 49 -10.85 14.83 8.29
C LEU A 49 -9.82 13.78 7.87
N ILE A 50 -8.64 14.22 7.42
CA ILE A 50 -7.52 13.33 7.09
C ILE A 50 -7.12 12.48 8.31
N ILE A 51 -7.03 13.09 9.50
CA ILE A 51 -6.75 12.34 10.74
C ILE A 51 -7.82 11.28 10.99
N ILE A 52 -9.11 11.61 10.88
CA ILE A 52 -10.20 10.66 11.08
C ILE A 52 -10.08 9.49 10.10
N VAL A 53 -9.82 9.78 8.82
CA VAL A 53 -9.64 8.74 7.79
C VAL A 53 -8.43 7.86 8.07
N ILE A 54 -7.30 8.42 8.51
CA ILE A 54 -6.11 7.67 8.91
C ILE A 54 -6.42 6.75 10.10
N LEU A 55 -7.14 7.24 11.11
CA LEU A 55 -7.55 6.44 12.26
C LEU A 55 -8.47 5.27 11.84
N LEU A 56 -9.46 5.53 10.99
CA LEU A 56 -10.33 4.50 10.43
C LEU A 56 -9.54 3.47 9.60
N TYR A 57 -8.54 3.91 8.85
CA TYR A 57 -7.65 3.03 8.09
C TYR A 57 -6.81 2.12 9.01
N PHE A 58 -6.22 2.65 10.08
CA PHE A 58 -5.51 1.83 11.05
C PHE A 58 -6.45 0.84 11.76
N LEU A 59 -7.65 1.30 12.12
CA LEU A 59 -8.68 0.45 12.71
C LEU A 59 -9.03 -0.72 11.77
N GLN A 60 -9.21 -0.42 10.49
CA GLN A 60 -9.44 -1.41 9.45
C GLN A 60 -8.30 -2.44 9.37
N ILE A 61 -7.04 -2.01 9.39
CA ILE A 61 -5.88 -2.92 9.37
C ILE A 61 -5.84 -3.79 10.63
N ILE A 62 -6.17 -3.26 11.80
CA ILE A 62 -6.16 -4.00 13.06
C ILE A 62 -7.22 -5.11 13.03
N PHE A 63 -8.45 -4.80 12.58
CA PHE A 63 -9.55 -5.78 12.58
C PHE A 63 -9.50 -6.75 11.40
N LEU A 64 -9.20 -6.27 10.19
CA LEU A 64 -9.24 -7.08 8.97
C LEU A 64 -7.89 -7.62 8.54
N GLY A 65 -6.79 -7.11 9.12
CA GLY A 65 -5.41 -7.47 8.78
C GLY A 65 -4.88 -6.78 7.53
N ASP A 66 -5.75 -6.35 6.60
CA ASP A 66 -5.46 -5.72 5.31
C ASP A 66 -6.57 -4.72 4.92
N CYS A 67 -6.36 -3.96 3.85
CA CYS A 67 -7.43 -3.16 3.25
C CYS A 67 -8.55 -4.04 2.69
N ILE A 68 -9.81 -3.64 2.90
CA ILE A 68 -11.01 -4.34 2.40
C ILE A 68 -10.91 -4.59 0.89
N LEU A 69 -10.47 -3.59 0.14
CA LEU A 69 -10.34 -3.68 -1.32
C LEU A 69 -9.25 -4.68 -1.73
N THR A 70 -8.10 -4.67 -1.06
CA THR A 70 -7.04 -5.67 -1.29
C THR A 70 -7.54 -7.09 -1.06
N ARG A 71 -8.29 -7.29 0.02
CA ARG A 71 -8.83 -8.59 0.39
C ARG A 71 -9.83 -9.11 -0.66
N HIS A 72 -10.69 -8.22 -1.16
CA HIS A 72 -11.65 -8.54 -2.21
C HIS A 72 -10.97 -8.79 -3.57
N GLN A 73 -9.91 -8.04 -3.89
CA GLN A 73 -9.18 -8.15 -5.15
C GLN A 73 -8.44 -9.48 -5.30
N PHE A 74 -7.83 -9.96 -4.21
CA PHE A 74 -6.95 -11.14 -4.22
C PHE A 74 -7.55 -12.38 -3.54
N ASP A 75 -8.79 -12.30 -3.05
CA ASP A 75 -9.51 -13.39 -2.38
C ASP A 75 -8.73 -14.05 -1.23
N VAL A 76 -7.87 -13.27 -0.58
CA VAL A 76 -6.96 -13.77 0.45
C VAL A 76 -7.64 -13.77 1.81
N LYS A 77 -7.67 -14.95 2.45
CA LYS A 77 -8.16 -15.09 3.83
C LYS A 77 -7.15 -14.62 4.88
N LYS A 78 -5.88 -14.45 4.52
CA LYS A 78 -4.76 -14.03 5.39
C LYS A 78 -3.99 -12.86 4.74
N ARG A 79 -3.19 -12.17 5.55
CA ARG A 79 -2.32 -11.05 5.11
C ARG A 79 -1.62 -11.37 3.79
N GLY A 80 -1.97 -10.63 2.73
CA GLY A 80 -1.58 -10.96 1.36
C GLY A 80 -0.80 -9.87 0.62
N VAL A 81 -0.76 -10.04 -0.71
CA VAL A 81 -0.11 -9.12 -1.65
C VAL A 81 -0.78 -7.74 -1.60
N THR A 82 -0.01 -6.68 -1.43
CA THR A 82 -0.53 -5.31 -1.46
C THR A 82 -0.71 -4.83 -2.90
N PHE A 83 -1.61 -3.85 -3.09
CA PHE A 83 -1.79 -3.22 -4.40
C PHE A 83 -0.49 -2.61 -4.94
N TYR A 84 0.28 -1.93 -4.08
CA TYR A 84 1.58 -1.36 -4.45
C TYR A 84 2.57 -2.42 -4.91
N TYR A 85 2.65 -3.56 -4.22
CA TYR A 85 3.51 -4.67 -4.64
C TYR A 85 3.10 -5.17 -6.03
N PHE A 86 1.81 -5.35 -6.26
CA PHE A 86 1.29 -5.79 -7.56
C PHE A 86 1.68 -4.84 -8.70
N ILE A 87 1.55 -3.52 -8.50
CA ILE A 87 1.93 -2.53 -9.51
C ILE A 87 3.45 -2.53 -9.75
N LEU A 88 4.25 -2.59 -8.69
CA LEU A 88 5.71 -2.63 -8.81
C LEU A 88 6.19 -3.87 -9.59
N VAL A 89 5.62 -5.05 -9.30
CA VAL A 89 5.94 -6.28 -10.04
C VAL A 89 5.50 -6.17 -11.50
N LYS A 90 4.33 -5.58 -11.77
CA LYS A 90 3.85 -5.36 -13.15
C LYS A 90 4.75 -4.41 -13.94
N LEU A 91 5.44 -3.49 -13.27
CA LEU A 91 6.44 -2.60 -13.86
C LEU A 91 7.82 -3.27 -14.04
N GLY A 92 7.97 -4.55 -13.67
CA GLY A 92 9.22 -5.30 -13.82
C GLY A 92 10.16 -5.22 -12.61
N PHE A 93 9.73 -4.62 -11.50
CA PHE A 93 10.52 -4.61 -10.26
C PHE A 93 10.32 -5.91 -9.46
N ALA A 94 11.31 -6.28 -8.65
CA ALA A 94 11.22 -7.39 -7.70
C ALA A 94 11.35 -6.87 -6.25
N PRO A 95 10.38 -6.06 -5.76
CA PRO A 95 10.48 -5.51 -4.43
C PRO A 95 10.19 -6.57 -3.36
N ASP A 96 10.68 -6.35 -2.14
CA ASP A 96 10.30 -7.18 -1.00
C ASP A 96 8.87 -6.83 -0.52
N MET A 97 8.02 -7.85 -0.43
CA MET A 97 6.60 -7.67 -0.07
C MET A 97 6.41 -7.03 1.31
N TYR A 98 7.23 -7.41 2.29
CA TYR A 98 7.14 -6.91 3.66
C TYR A 98 7.54 -5.44 3.74
N ARG A 99 8.60 -5.05 3.02
CA ARG A 99 9.04 -3.65 2.94
C ARG A 99 8.01 -2.76 2.26
N VAL A 100 7.50 -3.16 1.09
CA VAL A 100 6.47 -2.37 0.38
C VAL A 100 5.24 -2.19 1.25
N ARG A 101 4.84 -3.25 1.92
CA ARG A 101 3.72 -3.21 2.87
C ARG A 101 3.99 -2.27 4.03
N PHE A 102 5.17 -2.37 4.66
CA PHE A 102 5.52 -1.50 5.79
C PHE A 102 5.49 -0.03 5.38
N VAL A 103 6.05 0.29 4.20
CA VAL A 103 6.01 1.63 3.63
C VAL A 103 4.55 2.08 3.42
N ALA A 104 3.71 1.25 2.83
CA ALA A 104 2.30 1.58 2.57
C ALA A 104 1.48 1.77 3.85
N ASP A 105 1.61 0.87 4.82
CA ASP A 105 0.78 0.83 6.01
C ASP A 105 1.26 1.84 7.09
N TYR A 106 2.56 2.10 7.19
CA TYR A 106 3.13 2.89 8.28
C TYR A 106 3.82 4.19 7.87
N ILE A 107 4.37 4.28 6.65
CA ILE A 107 5.11 5.47 6.20
C ILE A 107 4.21 6.41 5.41
N MET A 108 3.37 5.90 4.50
CA MET A 108 2.52 6.76 3.68
C MET A 108 1.51 7.59 4.49
N PRO A 109 0.76 7.04 5.48
CA PRO A 109 -0.21 7.82 6.24
C PRO A 109 0.38 9.05 6.97
N PRO A 110 1.49 8.94 7.75
CA PRO A 110 2.07 10.11 8.40
C PRO A 110 2.71 11.08 7.39
N VAL A 111 3.20 10.61 6.24
CA VAL A 111 3.70 11.50 5.17
C VAL A 111 2.55 12.34 4.63
N ILE A 112 1.40 11.74 4.32
CA ILE A 112 0.21 12.47 3.83
C ILE A 112 -0.26 13.48 4.86
N LEU A 113 -0.31 13.09 6.14
CA LEU A 113 -0.67 14.00 7.22
C LEU A 113 0.34 15.16 7.36
N GLY A 114 1.64 14.88 7.28
CA GLY A 114 2.69 15.90 7.34
C GLY A 114 2.60 16.90 6.18
N VAL A 115 2.32 16.41 4.97
CA VAL A 115 2.08 17.26 3.79
C VAL A 115 0.83 18.12 4.01
N ALA A 116 -0.27 17.54 4.50
CA ALA A 116 -1.50 18.28 4.77
C ALA A 116 -1.33 19.37 5.83
N LEU A 117 -0.64 19.07 6.94
CA LEU A 117 -0.36 20.05 7.98
C LEU A 117 0.56 21.15 7.47
N THR A 118 1.61 20.81 6.73
CA THR A 118 2.52 21.82 6.15
C THR A 118 1.77 22.72 5.16
N TRP A 119 0.96 22.12 4.28
CA TRP A 119 0.20 22.87 3.29
C TRP A 119 -0.87 23.79 3.91
N GLN A 120 -1.63 23.29 4.87
CA GLN A 120 -2.76 24.04 5.44
C GLN A 120 -2.34 25.00 6.55
N LEU A 121 -1.41 24.60 7.43
CA LEU A 121 -0.99 25.41 8.58
C LEU A 121 0.17 26.34 8.25
N ALA A 122 1.17 25.89 7.48
CA ALA A 122 2.35 26.73 7.21
C ALA A 122 2.10 27.74 6.08
N LEU A 123 1.34 27.35 5.05
CA LEU A 123 1.03 28.22 3.91
C LEU A 123 -0.31 28.97 4.04
N ASN A 124 -1.07 28.72 5.12
CA ASN A 124 -2.42 29.27 5.31
C ASN A 124 -3.38 29.01 4.12
N ASN A 125 -3.13 27.94 3.36
CA ASN A 125 -4.00 27.58 2.24
C ASN A 125 -5.26 26.91 2.79
N LEU A 126 -6.40 27.54 2.52
CA LEU A 126 -7.70 26.95 2.81
C LEU A 126 -7.90 25.70 1.92
N PRO A 127 -8.43 24.60 2.45
CA PRO A 127 -8.76 23.43 1.66
C PRO A 127 -9.84 23.76 0.63
N LEU A 128 -9.76 23.14 -0.55
CA LEU A 128 -10.70 23.39 -1.64
C LEU A 128 -12.11 22.88 -1.33
N ILE A 129 -12.24 21.82 -0.52
CA ILE A 129 -13.49 21.13 -0.20
C ILE A 129 -13.53 20.84 1.31
N PHE A 130 -14.57 21.34 1.98
CA PHE A 130 -14.86 21.20 3.42
C PHE A 130 -13.65 21.26 4.35
#